data_AF-A0A3A1U2E0-F1
#
_entry.id   AF-A0A3A1U2E0-F1
#
_cell.length_a   1.000
_cell.length_b   1.000
_cell.length_c   1.000
_cell.angle_alpha   90.00
_cell.angle_beta   90.00
_cell.angle_gamma   90.00
#
_symmetry.space_group_name_H-M   'P 1'
#
loop_
_entity.id
_entity.type
_entity.pdbx_description
1 polymer ?
#
loop_
_entity_poly.entity_id
_entity_poly.type
_entity_poly.pdbx_seq_one_letter_code
_entity_poly.pdbx_strand_id
1 'polypeptide(L)'
;MMLVAELIEAVQPALREILTPEELAETTTTVTWAPDFTAGLGRRQAMSDDEPLRPEAMLEVRTLGEHRGIWVDGDETSSEVYARVRSELQDFVAESGFGWGQLRP
;
A
#
# COMPACT_ATOMS: atom_id res chain seq x y z
N MET A 1 1.06 -1.69 18.49
CA MET A 1 1.97 -2.09 17.42
C MET A 1 1.30 -3.15 16.57
N MET A 2 0.87 -2.73 15.39
CA MET A 2 0.21 -3.55 14.36
C MET A 2 1.21 -4.50 13.68
N LEU A 3 0.77 -5.70 13.32
CA LEU A 3 1.52 -6.65 12.50
C LEU A 3 1.39 -6.31 11.00
N VAL A 4 2.35 -6.77 10.21
CA VAL A 4 2.29 -6.64 8.74
C VAL A 4 1.00 -7.25 8.18
N ALA A 5 0.57 -8.43 8.66
CA ALA A 5 -0.69 -9.04 8.24
C ALA A 5 -1.91 -8.14 8.53
N GLU A 6 -1.99 -7.54 9.72
CA GLU A 6 -3.08 -6.66 10.12
C GLU A 6 -3.14 -5.39 9.27
N LEU A 7 -1.97 -4.85 8.89
CA LEU A 7 -1.88 -3.75 7.93
C LEU A 7 -2.43 -4.16 6.57
N ILE A 8 -1.97 -5.29 6.04
CA ILE A 8 -2.42 -5.78 4.73
C ILE A 8 -3.94 -5.96 4.73
N GLU A 9 -4.52 -6.52 5.80
CA GLU A 9 -5.96 -6.62 5.97
C GLU A 9 -6.65 -5.25 6.01
N ALA A 10 -6.10 -4.28 6.74
CA ALA A 10 -6.65 -2.92 6.87
C ALA A 10 -6.67 -2.15 5.53
N VAL A 11 -5.76 -2.44 4.60
CA VAL A 11 -5.71 -1.75 3.29
C VAL A 11 -6.61 -2.38 2.23
N GLN A 12 -7.01 -3.64 2.40
CA GLN A 12 -7.87 -4.34 1.42
C GLN A 12 -9.16 -3.57 1.08
N PRO A 13 -9.89 -2.96 2.03
CA PRO A 13 -11.09 -2.19 1.70
C PRO A 13 -10.78 -0.98 0.80
N ALA A 14 -9.68 -0.27 1.06
CA ALA A 14 -9.29 0.89 0.24
C ALA A 14 -8.95 0.46 -1.19
N LEU A 15 -8.21 -0.64 -1.37
CA LEU A 15 -7.89 -1.18 -2.69
C LEU A 15 -9.15 -1.55 -3.48
N ARG A 16 -10.13 -2.20 -2.83
CA ARG A 16 -11.41 -2.57 -3.45
C ARG A 16 -12.26 -1.37 -3.88
N GLU A 17 -12.15 -0.23 -3.19
CA GLU A 17 -12.87 0.99 -3.56
C GLU A 17 -12.26 1.71 -4.77
N ILE A 18 -10.95 1.60 -4.94
CA ILE A 18 -10.21 2.32 -5.99
C ILE A 18 -10.10 1.50 -7.26
N LEU A 19 -9.69 0.24 -7.13
CA LEU A 19 -9.38 -0.64 -8.24
C LEU A 19 -10.64 -1.34 -8.78
N THR A 20 -10.65 -1.62 -10.08
CA THR A 20 -11.62 -2.57 -10.66
C THR A 20 -11.34 -3.98 -10.17
N PRO A 21 -12.29 -4.93 -10.27
CA PRO A 21 -12.04 -6.33 -9.91
C PRO A 21 -10.86 -6.97 -10.65
N GLU A 22 -10.66 -6.59 -11.92
CA GLU A 22 -9.58 -7.09 -12.78
C GLU A 22 -8.22 -6.55 -12.32
N GLU A 23 -8.15 -5.24 -12.03
CA GLU A 23 -6.95 -4.61 -11.47
C GLU A 23 -6.62 -5.20 -10.09
N LEU A 24 -7.62 -5.36 -9.23
CA LEU A 24 -7.44 -5.92 -7.90
C LEU A 24 -6.90 -7.36 -7.93
N ALA A 25 -7.35 -8.19 -8.88
CA ALA A 25 -6.88 -9.56 -9.03
C ALA A 25 -5.39 -9.65 -9.39
N GLU A 26 -4.89 -8.66 -10.14
CA GLU A 26 -3.47 -8.53 -10.52
C GLU A 26 -2.66 -7.69 -9.52
N THR A 27 -3.28 -7.25 -8.40
CA THR A 27 -2.63 -6.38 -7.42
C THR A 27 -1.86 -7.17 -6.38
N THR A 28 -0.61 -6.79 -6.15
CA THR A 28 0.19 -7.31 -5.04
C THR A 28 0.49 -6.21 -4.03
N THR A 29 0.37 -6.53 -2.75
CA THR A 29 0.78 -5.68 -1.64
C THR A 29 1.92 -6.32 -0.87
N THR A 30 3.02 -5.58 -0.68
CA THR A 30 4.14 -6.03 0.16
C THR A 30 4.56 -4.91 1.09
N VAL A 31 4.97 -5.24 2.31
CA VAL A 31 5.54 -4.26 3.23
C VAL A 31 7.05 -4.37 3.18
N THR A 32 7.73 -3.24 3.01
CA THR A 32 9.19 -3.17 2.96
C THR A 32 9.75 -2.15 3.96
N TRP A 33 10.93 -2.43 4.49
CA TRP A 33 11.61 -1.56 5.46
C TRP A 33 13.11 -1.48 5.17
N ALA A 34 13.71 -0.33 5.48
CA ALA A 34 15.15 -0.13 5.44
C ALA A 34 15.60 0.67 6.67
N PRO A 35 16.83 0.44 7.18
CA PRO A 35 17.40 1.27 8.25
C PRO A 35 17.56 2.74 7.86
N ASP A 36 17.73 3.02 6.56
CA ASP A 36 17.70 4.35 5.99
C ASP A 36 16.35 4.55 5.30
N PHE A 37 15.48 5.37 5.88
CA PHE A 37 14.16 5.63 5.31
C PHE A 37 14.25 6.29 3.92
N THR A 38 15.32 7.03 3.62
CA THR A 38 15.50 7.63 2.30
C THR A 38 15.97 6.62 1.25
N ALA A 39 16.26 5.38 1.65
CA ALA A 39 16.65 4.32 0.74
C ALA A 39 15.55 4.09 -0.32
N GLY A 40 15.95 4.19 -1.60
CA GLY A 40 15.08 3.86 -2.71
C GLY A 40 14.56 2.42 -2.62
N LEU A 41 13.42 2.16 -3.26
CA LEU A 41 12.64 0.93 -3.14
C LEU A 41 13.46 -0.36 -3.28
N GLY A 42 14.41 -0.42 -4.22
CA GLY A 42 15.28 -1.58 -4.43
C GLY A 42 16.32 -1.84 -3.34
N ARG A 43 16.37 -1.02 -2.29
CA ARG A 43 17.26 -1.17 -1.12
C ARG A 43 16.50 -1.47 0.17
N ARG A 44 15.17 -1.60 0.09
CA ARG A 44 14.30 -1.98 1.21
C ARG A 44 14.13 -3.51 1.24
N GLN A 45 14.00 -4.06 2.44
CA GLN A 45 13.81 -5.49 2.66
C GLN A 45 12.34 -5.78 2.91
N ALA A 46 11.81 -6.83 2.32
CA ALA A 46 10.46 -7.29 2.59
C ALA A 46 10.34 -7.73 4.05
N MET A 47 9.23 -7.36 4.69
CA MET A 47 8.86 -7.80 6.02
C MET A 47 7.90 -8.98 5.92
N SER A 48 7.98 -9.90 6.86
CA SER A 48 7.12 -11.07 6.98
C SER A 48 5.79 -10.70 7.65
N ASP A 49 4.72 -11.44 7.33
CA ASP A 49 3.36 -11.16 7.82
C ASP A 49 3.23 -11.15 9.35
N ASP A 50 4.03 -11.98 10.04
CA ASP A 50 4.09 -12.11 11.49
C ASP A 50 5.03 -11.10 12.16
N GLU A 51 5.76 -10.29 11.38
CA GLU A 51 6.60 -9.24 11.93
C GLU A 51 5.75 -8.03 12.37
N PRO A 52 6.06 -7.42 13.53
CA PRO A 52 5.50 -6.13 13.89
C PRO A 52 5.98 -5.05 12.91
N LEU A 53 5.10 -4.13 12.56
CA LEU A 53 5.45 -2.99 11.73
C LEU A 53 6.57 -2.16 12.39
N ARG A 54 7.54 -1.80 11.57
CA ARG A 54 8.64 -0.93 11.97
C ARG A 54 8.29 0.52 11.62
N PRO A 55 8.81 1.49 12.39
CA PRO A 55 8.78 2.88 11.98
C PRO A 55 9.33 3.02 10.56
N GLU A 56 8.70 3.87 9.75
CA GLU A 56 9.13 4.14 8.37
C GLU A 56 9.07 2.88 7.48
N ALA A 57 8.18 1.95 7.78
CA ALA A 57 7.81 0.90 6.84
C ALA A 57 7.07 1.52 5.65
N MET A 58 7.13 0.83 4.52
CA MET A 58 6.52 1.22 3.26
C MET A 58 5.56 0.12 2.83
N LEU A 59 4.29 0.46 2.62
CA LEU A 59 3.38 -0.36 1.85
C LEU A 59 3.64 -0.13 0.37
N GLU A 60 4.03 -1.18 -0.34
CA GLU A 60 4.15 -1.18 -1.79
C GLU A 60 2.91 -1.82 -2.39
N VAL A 61 2.19 -1.05 -3.21
CA VAL A 61 1.07 -1.52 -4.03
C VAL A 61 1.56 -1.60 -5.47
N ARG A 62 1.44 -2.77 -6.09
CA ARG A 62 1.72 -2.97 -7.52
C ARG A 62 0.50 -3.50 -8.22
N THR A 63 0.14 -2.86 -9.32
CA THR A 63 -1.05 -3.21 -10.12
C THR A 63 -0.73 -2.99 -11.59
N LEU A 64 -0.90 -4.02 -12.42
CA LEU A 64 -0.70 -3.95 -13.88
C LEU A 64 0.66 -3.35 -14.31
N GLY A 65 1.73 -3.61 -13.55
CA GLY A 65 3.08 -3.11 -13.83
C GLY A 65 3.39 -1.72 -13.27
N GLU A 66 2.40 -1.01 -12.73
CA GLU A 66 2.57 0.25 -12.02
C GLU A 66 2.83 0.02 -10.52
N HIS A 67 3.46 1.00 -9.88
CA HIS A 67 3.89 0.91 -8.48
C HIS A 67 3.62 2.20 -7.71
N ARG A 68 3.06 2.05 -6.50
CA ARG A 68 2.91 3.12 -5.52
C ARG A 68 3.45 2.67 -4.17
N GLY A 69 4.34 3.48 -3.59
CA GLY A 69 4.77 3.36 -2.20
C GLY A 69 3.96 4.31 -1.31
N ILE A 70 3.46 3.80 -0.18
CA ILE A 70 2.76 4.57 0.86
C ILE A 70 3.49 4.32 2.18
N TRP A 71 3.95 5.39 2.82
CA TRP A 71 4.52 5.32 4.16
C TRP A 71 3.49 4.80 5.16
N VAL A 72 3.88 3.90 6.06
CA VAL A 72 3.02 3.36 7.11
C VAL A 72 3.73 3.36 8.47
N ASP A 73 2.96 3.53 9.54
CA ASP A 73 3.45 3.52 10.92
C ASP A 73 2.73 2.42 11.73
N GLY A 74 3.48 1.75 12.61
CA GLY A 74 3.00 0.62 13.42
C GLY A 74 2.07 1.02 14.57
N ASP A 75 1.99 2.32 14.89
CA ASP A 75 1.10 2.85 15.92
C ASP A 75 -0.27 3.30 15.37
N GLU A 76 -0.48 3.25 14.06
CA GLU A 76 -1.78 3.56 13.44
C GLU A 76 -2.83 2.48 13.74
N THR A 77 -4.07 2.92 13.90
CA THR A 77 -5.25 2.03 13.90
C THR A 77 -5.59 1.60 12.48
N SER A 78 -6.30 0.48 12.32
CA SER A 78 -6.77 0.01 11.01
C SER A 78 -7.62 1.05 10.26
N SER A 79 -8.38 1.89 10.99
CA SER A 79 -9.16 2.99 10.42
C SER A 79 -8.29 4.13 9.89
N GLU A 80 -7.20 4.46 10.58
CA GLU A 80 -6.25 5.49 10.14
C GLU A 80 -5.49 5.02 8.90
N VAL A 81 -5.02 3.76 8.92
CA VAL A 81 -4.40 3.10 7.76
C VAL A 81 -5.31 3.13 6.55
N TYR A 82 -6.57 2.70 6.71
CA TYR A 82 -7.57 2.73 5.64
C TYR A 82 -7.76 4.14 5.08
N ALA A 83 -7.98 5.14 5.94
CA ALA A 83 -8.28 6.50 5.52
C ALA A 83 -7.11 7.11 4.73
N ARG A 84 -5.87 6.92 5.21
CA ARG A 84 -4.67 7.41 4.53
C ARG A 84 -4.46 6.71 3.20
N VAL A 85 -4.47 5.38 3.18
CA VAL A 85 -4.21 4.61 1.94
C VAL A 85 -5.26 4.95 0.89
N ARG A 86 -6.53 5.08 1.28
CA ARG A 86 -7.59 5.53 0.39
C ARG A 86 -7.30 6.92 -0.20
N SER A 87 -6.94 7.90 0.63
CA SER A 87 -6.63 9.27 0.17
C SER A 87 -5.44 9.28 -0.79
N GLU A 88 -4.33 8.66 -0.40
CA GLU A 88 -3.09 8.59 -1.20
C GLU A 88 -3.31 7.93 -2.57
N LEU A 89 -4.09 6.84 -2.61
CA LEU A 89 -4.43 6.16 -3.85
C LEU A 89 -5.35 7.00 -4.73
N GLN A 90 -6.33 7.71 -4.14
CA GLN A 90 -7.20 8.63 -4.87
C GLN A 90 -6.39 9.76 -5.52
N ASP A 91 -5.48 10.37 -4.77
CA ASP A 91 -4.61 11.43 -5.27
C ASP A 91 -3.70 10.90 -6.39
N PHE A 92 -3.11 9.71 -6.20
CA PHE A 92 -2.31 9.07 -7.24
C PHE A 92 -3.10 8.79 -8.53
N VAL A 93 -4.33 8.28 -8.42
CA VAL A 93 -5.21 8.03 -9.58
C VAL A 93 -5.57 9.35 -10.28
N ALA A 94 -5.81 10.42 -9.54
CA ALA A 94 -6.17 11.72 -10.09
C ALA A 94 -5.00 12.42 -10.78
N GLU A 95 -3.78 12.25 -10.27
CA GLU A 95 -2.56 12.88 -10.79
C GLU A 95 -1.86 12.07 -11.90
N SER A 96 -2.06 10.76 -11.92
CA SER A 96 -1.44 9.90 -12.93
C SER A 96 -2.22 9.91 -14.24
N GLY A 97 -1.48 9.90 -15.36
CA GLY A 97 -2.07 9.67 -16.68
C GLY A 97 -2.46 8.20 -16.93
N PHE A 98 -2.28 7.35 -15.91
CA PHE A 98 -2.58 5.92 -15.93
C PHE A 98 -3.74 5.62 -14.99
N GLY A 99 -4.71 4.89 -15.51
CA GLY A 99 -6.03 4.85 -14.91
C GLY A 99 -6.27 3.68 -13.98
N TRP A 100 -5.64 3.63 -12.81
CA TRP A 100 -6.14 2.76 -11.74
C TRP A 100 -7.62 3.12 -11.50
N GLY A 101 -8.52 2.18 -11.69
CA GLY A 101 -9.95 2.41 -11.59
C GLY A 101 -10.59 3.15 -12.77
N GLN A 102 -9.89 3.42 -13.88
CA GLN A 102 -10.48 4.02 -15.09
C GLN A 102 -11.13 2.97 -16.03
N LEU A 103 -10.88 1.68 -15.82
CA LEU A 103 -11.61 0.60 -16.50
C LEU A 103 -13.03 0.36 -15.93
N ARG A 104 -13.60 1.31 -15.19
CA ARG A 104 -14.98 1.20 -14.69
C ARG A 104 -15.95 1.29 -15.90
N PRO A 105 -16.87 0.33 -16.08
CA PRO A 105 -17.89 0.42 -17.12
C PRO A 105 -18.81 1.63 -16.93
#